data_AF-A0A2V9IR70-F1
#
_entry.id   AF-A0A2V9IR70-F1
#
_cell.length_a   1.000
_cell.length_b   1.000
_cell.length_c   1.000
_cell.angle_alpha   90.00
_cell.angle_beta   90.00
_cell.angle_gamma   90.00
#
_symmetry.space_group_name_H-M   'P 1'
#
loop_
_entity.id
_entity.type
_entity.pdbx_description
1 polymer ?
#
loop_
_entity_poly.entity_id
_entity_poly.type
_entity_poly.pdbx_seq_one_letter_code
_entity_poly.pdbx_strand_id
1 'polypeptide(L)' 'MRVIRDLDELREPPASSVVTVGNFDGVHLAHQKLLRGVVERTRHLRAVPAAVTFEPHPTRVIAPE' A
#
# COMPACT_ATOMS: atom_id res chain seq x y z
N MET A 1 3.24 -12.49 0.86
CA MET A 1 2.67 -11.18 0.46
C MET A 1 2.42 -11.24 -1.04
N ARG A 2 1.23 -10.87 -1.51
CA ARG A 2 0.94 -10.73 -2.94
C ARG A 2 1.37 -9.32 -3.37
N VAL A 3 2.10 -9.21 -4.47
CA VAL A 3 2.46 -7.92 -5.10
C VAL A 3 1.64 -7.80 -6.37
N ILE A 4 1.01 -6.64 -6.54
CA ILE A 4 0.24 -6.26 -7.72
C ILE A 4 0.95 -5.04 -8.28
N ARG A 5 1.41 -5.11 -9.54
CA ARG A 5 2.18 -4.02 -10.15
C ARG A 5 1.31 -3.08 -10.96
N ASP A 6 0.22 -3.60 -11.48
CA ASP A 6 -0.79 -2.84 -12.22
C ASP A 6 -2.20 -3.14 -11.69
N LEU A 7 -3.08 -2.14 -11.72
CA LEU A 7 -4.48 -2.31 -11.31
C LEU A 7 -5.21 -3.32 -12.20
N ASP A 8 -4.80 -3.50 -13.46
CA ASP A 8 -5.36 -4.47 -14.40
C ASP A 8 -5.14 -5.93 -13.95
N GLU A 9 -4.21 -6.19 -13.03
CA GLU A 9 -4.02 -7.51 -12.42
C GLU A 9 -5.12 -7.84 -11.38
N LEU A 10 -5.90 -6.86 -10.94
CA LEU A 10 -7.06 -7.04 -10.06
C LEU A 10 -8.30 -7.44 -10.88
N ARG A 11 -8.22 -8.63 -11.49
CA ARG A 11 -9.30 -9.19 -12.34
C ARG A 11 -10.58 -9.52 -11.59
N GLU A 12 -10.49 -9.68 -10.28
CA GLU A 12 -11.62 -9.87 -9.38
C GLU A 12 -11.63 -8.74 -8.34
N PRO A 13 -12.81 -8.34 -7.82
CA PRO A 13 -12.88 -7.38 -6.74
C PRO A 13 -11.96 -7.83 -5.61
N PRO A 14 -11.02 -6.99 -5.15
CA PRO A 14 -10.18 -7.37 -4.03
C PRO A 14 -11.06 -7.67 -2.82
N ALA A 15 -10.64 -8.66 -2.01
CA ALA A 15 -11.26 -8.91 -0.72
C ALA A 15 -11.37 -7.60 0.06
N SER A 16 -12.38 -7.48 0.93
CA SER A 16 -12.52 -6.33 1.84
C SER A 16 -11.16 -6.01 2.46
N SER A 17 -10.69 -4.76 2.32
CA SER A 17 -9.30 -4.39 2.62
C SER A 17 -9.23 -3.11 3.43
N VAL A 18 -8.21 -3.01 4.29
CA VAL A 18 -7.79 -1.74 4.88
C VAL A 18 -6.48 -1.36 4.21
N VAL A 19 -6.44 -0.15 3.65
CA VAL A 19 -5.36 0.29 2.76
C VAL A 19 -4.65 1.51 3.35
N THR A 20 -3.33 1.54 3.26
CA THR A 20 -2.53 2.75 3.40
C THR A 20 -1.84 3.07 2.08
N VAL A 21 -1.68 4.36 1.76
CA VAL A 21 -1.10 4.83 0.50
C VAL A 21 0.06 5.76 0.80
N GLY A 22 1.20 5.56 0.16
CA GLY A 22 2.38 6.42 0.32
C GLY A 22 3.61 5.84 -0.37
N ASN A 23 4.66 6.64 -0.52
CA ASN A 23 5.90 6.17 -1.15
C ASN A 23 6.60 5.09 -0.32
N PHE A 24 6.49 5.16 1.01
CA PHE A 24 7.11 4.24 1.96
C PHE A 24 8.63 4.09 1.84
N ASP A 25 9.33 5.02 1.17
CA ASP A 25 10.78 4.97 1.03
C ASP A 25 11.48 4.97 2.40
N GLY A 26 12.38 4.01 2.59
CA GLY A 26 13.12 3.80 3.83
C GLY A 26 12.31 3.21 5.00
N VAL A 27 10.98 3.08 4.90
CA VAL A 27 10.09 2.44 5.90
C VAL A 27 10.44 2.81 7.36
N HIS A 28 10.68 4.11 7.60
CA HIS A 28 11.05 4.63 8.92
C HIS A 28 9.91 4.49 9.95
N LEU A 29 10.15 4.87 11.21
CA LEU A 29 9.22 4.63 12.33
C LEU A 29 7.79 5.12 12.07
N ALA A 30 7.61 6.27 11.41
CA ALA A 30 6.30 6.76 11.03
C ALA A 30 5.58 5.83 10.02
N HIS A 31 6.26 5.33 8.98
CA HIS A 31 5.71 4.35 8.05
C HIS A 31 5.35 3.04 8.76
N GLN A 32 6.22 2.56 9.66
CA GLN A 32 5.93 1.36 10.44
C GLN A 32 4.68 1.52 11.31
N LYS A 33 4.45 2.70 11.88
CA LYS A 33 3.23 2.99 12.66
C LYS A 33 1.98 2.89 11.79
N LEU A 34 2.00 3.44 10.58
CA LEU A 34 0.89 3.34 9.62
C LEU A 34 0.62 1.89 9.22
N LEU A 35 1.67 1.15 8.84
CA LEU A 35 1.57 -0.25 8.41
C LEU A 35 1.05 -1.15 9.53
N ARG A 36 1.52 -0.97 10.77
CA ARG A 36 1.00 -1.70 11.94
C ARG A 36 -0.47 -1.40 12.19
N GLY A 37 -0.87 -0.12 12.13
CA GLY A 37 -2.27 0.27 12.32
C GLY A 37 -3.22 -0.35 11.28
N VAL A 38 -2.77 -0.47 10.03
CA VAL A 38 -3.52 -1.19 8.98
C VAL A 38 -3.71 -2.67 9.36
N VAL A 39 -2.63 -3.36 9.73
CA VAL A 39 -2.68 -4.79 10.13
C VAL A 39 -3.54 -5.02 11.37
N GLU A 40 -3.48 -4.12 12.35
CA GLU A 40 -4.30 -4.21 13.55
C GLU A 40 -5.78 -4.05 13.25
N ARG A 41 -6.15 -3.08 12.39
CA ARG A 41 -7.54 -2.82 12.04
C ARG A 41 -8.18 -3.97 11.25
N THR A 42 -7.41 -4.65 10.40
CA THR A 42 -7.93 -5.75 9.56
C THR A 42 -8.29 -6.98 10.37
N ARG A 43 -7.61 -7.21 11.51
CA ARG A 43 -7.92 -8.34 12.43
C ARG A 43 -9.37 -8.31 12.91
N HIS A 44 -9.91 -7.12 13.15
CA HIS A 44 -11.30 -6.95 13.62
C HIS A 44 -12.33 -7.00 12.48
N LEU A 45 -11.91 -6.64 11.27
CA LEU A 45 -12.81 -6.47 10.11
C LEU A 45 -12.86 -7.70 9.19
N ARG A 46 -12.12 -8.77 9.49
CA ARG A 46 -11.90 -9.92 8.58
C ARG A 46 -11.49 -9.45 7.17
N ALA A 47 -10.65 -8.42 7.14
CA ALA A 47 -10.19 -7.75 5.93
C ALA A 47 -8.73 -8.12 5.62
N VAL A 48 -8.26 -7.78 4.42
CA VAL A 48 -6.86 -7.94 4.01
C VAL A 48 -6.10 -6.62 4.20
N PRO A 49 -4.94 -6.61 4.88
CA PRO A 49 -4.09 -5.42 4.96
C PRO A 49 -3.37 -5.22 3.63
N ALA A 50 -3.43 -4.00 3.10
CA ALA A 50 -2.73 -3.64 1.87
C ALA A 50 -2.01 -2.30 2.00
N ALA A 51 -0.92 -2.17 1.26
CA ALA A 51 -0.22 -0.92 1.04
C ALA A 51 -0.15 -0.65 -0.46
N VAL A 52 -0.44 0.58 -0.86
CA VAL A 52 -0.23 1.08 -2.23
C VAL A 52 0.97 2.00 -2.20
N THR A 53 1.94 1.72 -3.05
CA THR A 53 3.14 2.55 -3.26
C THR A 53 3.32 2.82 -4.74
N PHE A 54 4.30 3.64 -5.08
CA PHE A 54 4.50 4.21 -6.40
C PHE A 54 5.85 3.78 -6.96
N GLU A 55 5.84 3.30 -8.20
CA GLU A 55 7.02 3.04 -9.00
C GLU A 55 6.73 3.54 -10.43
N PRO A 56 7.54 4.45 -11.01
CA PRO A 56 8.69 5.12 -10.41
C PRO A 56 8.31 6.08 -9.27
N HIS A 57 9.30 6.49 -8.47
CA HIS A 57 9.09 7.49 -7.41
C HIS A 57 8.36 8.73 -7.97
N PRO A 58 7.30 9.25 -7.31
CA PRO A 58 6.44 10.29 -7.88
C PRO A 58 7.19 11.54 -8.36
N THR A 59 8.26 11.93 -7.66
CA THR A 59 9.11 13.06 -8.08
C THR A 59 9.69 12.88 -9.49
N ARG A 60 10.06 11.66 -9.91
CA ARG A 60 10.56 11.41 -11.27
C ARG A 60 9.52 11.68 -12.35
N VAL A 61 8.23 11.63 -11.99
CA VAL A 61 7.12 11.88 -12.91
C VAL A 61 6.76 13.37 -12.92
N ILE A 62 6.71 14.00 -11.75
CA ILE A 62 6.24 15.38 -11.59
C ILE A 62 7.35 16.40 -11.90
N ALA A 63 8.60 16.08 -11.60
CA ALA A 63 9.78 16.90 -11.86
C ALA A 63 10.92 16.05 -12.43
N PRO A 64 10.83 15.66 -13.71
CA PRO A 64 11.91 14.95 -14.40
C PRO A 64 13.16 15.85 -14.50
N GLU A 65 14.35 15.27 -14.30
CA GLU A 65 15.63 15.90 -14.67
C GLU A 65 15.82 15.95 -16.19
#